data_AF-A0AAU9W3M9-F1
#
_entry.id   AF-A0AAU9W3M9-F1
#
_cell.length_a   1.000
_cell.length_b   1.000
_cell.length_c   1.000
_cell.angle_alpha   90.00
_cell.angle_beta   90.00
_cell.angle_gamma   90.00
#
_symmetry.space_group_name_H-M   'P 1'
#
loop_
_entity.id
_entity.type
_entity.pdbx_description
1 polymer ?
#
loop_
_entity_poly.entity_id
_entity_poly.type
_entity_poly.pdbx_seq_one_letter_code
_entity_poly.pdbx_strand_id
1 'polypeptide(L)'
;MTSSTLFLYAGVFFFLIYSCVCDLPLEDTTKQCEYDNIKRCNDEFKQVFMNAKAGKRETGMRNVYCTALQVFMNCLDGSLGRCIGGSWLQNYSYVVLEHGIMDKKCGVCPHHNYHDLERWLRRDGQKHLQSLYFFAGFDICPLCAKVVHNICVAHFLEKMQSDANICHDVQKFINCYEKVGDAGWYCARRKIVRSFSNLCRQLGEKMLREDEKHRGLMC
;
A
#
# COMPACT_ATOMS: atom_id res chain seq x y z
N MET A 1 58.75 -1.29 -32.96
CA MET A 1 58.70 -2.14 -31.74
C MET A 1 57.67 -1.56 -30.80
N THR A 2 56.40 -1.92 -30.99
CA THR A 2 55.30 -1.51 -30.13
C THR A 2 55.18 -2.54 -29.02
N SER A 3 55.42 -2.08 -27.79
CA SER A 3 55.56 -2.92 -26.60
C SER A 3 54.26 -3.65 -26.29
N SER A 4 54.25 -4.98 -26.42
CA SER A 4 53.12 -5.87 -26.12
C SER A 4 52.62 -5.78 -24.66
N THR A 5 53.39 -5.11 -23.78
CA THR A 5 52.99 -4.81 -22.41
C THR A 5 51.88 -3.76 -22.31
N LEU A 6 51.76 -2.80 -23.24
CA LEU A 6 50.75 -1.73 -23.14
C LEU A 6 49.31 -2.23 -23.38
N PHE A 7 49.13 -3.25 -24.22
CA PHE A 7 47.82 -3.84 -24.49
C PHE A 7 47.29 -4.69 -23.33
N LEU A 8 48.17 -5.33 -22.56
CA LEU A 8 47.79 -6.12 -21.39
C LEU A 8 47.33 -5.23 -20.22
N TYR A 9 47.97 -4.07 -20.02
CA TYR A 9 47.54 -3.11 -18.98
C TYR A 9 46.19 -2.46 -19.28
N ALA A 10 45.88 -2.16 -20.55
CA ALA A 10 44.58 -1.60 -20.93
C ALA A 10 43.43 -2.62 -20.75
N GLY A 11 43.66 -3.91 -21.06
CA GLY A 11 42.68 -4.97 -20.85
C GLY A 11 42.35 -5.21 -19.38
N VAL A 12 43.35 -5.21 -18.49
CA VAL A 12 43.15 -5.42 -17.05
C VAL A 12 42.38 -4.26 -16.41
N PHE A 13 42.63 -3.01 -16.81
CA PHE A 13 41.87 -1.86 -16.32
C PHE A 13 40.41 -1.88 -16.76
N PHE A 14 40.09 -2.34 -17.97
CA PHE A 14 38.70 -2.48 -18.42
C PHE A 14 37.94 -3.58 -17.66
N PHE A 15 38.59 -4.72 -17.34
CA PHE A 15 37.97 -5.77 -16.54
C PHE A 15 37.75 -5.36 -15.07
N LEU A 16 38.64 -4.56 -14.49
CA LEU A 16 38.50 -4.06 -13.11
C LEU A 16 37.38 -3.00 -12.98
N ILE A 17 37.18 -2.16 -13.99
CA ILE A 17 36.08 -1.19 -14.00
C ILE A 17 34.73 -1.90 -14.19
N TYR A 18 34.65 -2.93 -15.05
CA TYR A 18 33.40 -3.69 -15.24
C TYR A 18 33.03 -4.55 -14.04
N SER A 19 34.01 -5.06 -13.28
CA SER A 19 33.74 -5.84 -12.06
C SER A 19 33.31 -4.96 -10.88
N CYS A 20 33.82 -3.72 -10.76
CA CYS A 20 33.36 -2.80 -9.70
C CYS A 20 31.99 -2.15 -9.97
N VAL A 21 31.49 -2.13 -11.21
CA VAL A 21 30.20 -1.49 -11.55
C VAL A 21 29.01 -2.47 -11.46
N CYS A 22 29.26 -3.78 -11.39
CA CYS A 22 28.22 -4.82 -11.34
C CYS A 22 27.89 -5.34 -9.93
N ASP A 23 28.56 -4.86 -8.88
CA ASP A 23 28.40 -5.37 -7.51
C ASP A 23 27.58 -4.44 -6.58
N LEU A 24 26.68 -3.62 -7.12
CA LEU A 24 25.55 -3.15 -6.30
C LEU A 24 24.59 -4.34 -6.16
N PRO A 25 24.28 -4.82 -4.94
CA PRO A 25 23.41 -5.96 -4.78
C PRO A 25 22.07 -5.63 -5.45
N LEU A 26 21.68 -6.41 -6.46
CA LEU A 26 20.42 -6.27 -7.17
C LEU A 26 19.21 -6.25 -6.19
N GLU A 27 19.35 -6.93 -5.05
CA GLU A 27 18.36 -6.96 -3.96
C GLU A 27 18.20 -5.59 -3.27
N ASP A 28 19.28 -4.83 -3.12
CA ASP A 28 19.29 -3.54 -2.41
C ASP A 28 18.69 -2.44 -3.29
N THR A 29 19.01 -2.45 -4.59
CA THR A 29 18.44 -1.52 -5.57
C THR A 29 16.94 -1.76 -5.81
N THR A 30 16.50 -3.02 -5.78
CA THR A 30 15.08 -3.37 -5.92
C THR A 30 14.27 -2.91 -4.72
N LYS A 31 14.73 -3.19 -3.48
CA LYS A 31 14.05 -2.75 -2.26
C LYS A 31 13.97 -1.23 -2.18
N GLN A 32 15.06 -0.53 -2.50
CA GLN A 32 15.07 0.93 -2.51
C GLN A 32 14.03 1.49 -3.50
N CYS A 33 13.94 0.92 -4.72
CA CYS A 33 12.91 1.31 -5.69
C CYS A 33 11.49 1.15 -5.12
N GLU A 34 11.20 0.02 -4.46
CA GLU A 34 9.88 -0.22 -3.86
C GLU A 34 9.58 0.81 -2.77
N TYR A 35 10.53 1.09 -1.89
CA TYR A 35 10.38 2.06 -0.81
C TYR A 35 10.19 3.48 -1.32
N ASP A 36 10.95 3.91 -2.32
CA ASP A 36 10.81 5.24 -2.92
C ASP A 36 9.43 5.45 -3.54
N ASN A 37 8.90 4.43 -4.22
CA ASN A 37 7.56 4.50 -4.81
C ASN A 37 6.47 4.50 -3.74
N ILE A 38 6.57 3.65 -2.71
CA ILE A 38 5.60 3.62 -1.60
C ILE A 38 5.60 4.97 -0.88
N LYS A 39 6.78 5.49 -0.54
CA LYS A 39 6.93 6.78 0.14
C LYS A 39 6.30 7.91 -0.67
N ARG A 40 6.61 7.99 -1.97
CA ARG A 40 5.99 8.97 -2.88
C ARG A 40 4.46 8.88 -2.85
N CYS A 41 3.91 7.67 -2.95
CA CYS A 41 2.46 7.48 -2.93
C CYS A 41 1.82 7.83 -1.58
N ASN A 42 2.49 7.54 -0.47
CA ASN A 42 2.06 7.98 0.85
C ASN A 42 2.09 9.51 0.97
N ASP A 43 3.12 10.16 0.45
CA ASP A 43 3.21 11.62 0.45
C ASP A 43 2.08 12.25 -0.37
N GLU A 44 1.80 11.73 -1.57
CA GLU A 44 0.66 12.17 -2.39
C GLU A 44 -0.68 11.99 -1.64
N PHE A 45 -0.86 10.88 -0.94
CA PHE A 45 -2.03 10.65 -0.07
C PHE A 45 -2.13 11.67 1.07
N LYS A 46 -1.05 11.92 1.82
CA LYS A 46 -1.01 12.91 2.92
C LYS A 46 -1.35 14.31 2.42
N GLN A 47 -0.79 14.69 1.26
CA GLN A 47 -0.97 16.02 0.69
C GLN A 47 -2.44 16.35 0.42
N VAL A 48 -3.29 15.37 0.11
CA VAL A 48 -4.74 15.61 -0.07
C VAL A 48 -5.37 16.14 1.22
N PHE A 49 -5.04 15.56 2.38
CA PHE A 49 -5.54 16.03 3.68
C PHE A 49 -4.96 17.39 4.06
N MET A 50 -3.66 17.59 3.84
CA MET A 50 -2.98 18.86 4.14
C MET A 50 -3.52 20.02 3.30
N ASN A 51 -3.77 19.79 2.01
CA ASN A 51 -4.36 20.78 1.11
C ASN A 51 -5.81 21.10 1.47
N ALA A 52 -6.59 20.10 1.88
CA ALA A 52 -7.96 20.31 2.36
C ALA A 52 -8.01 21.15 3.65
N LYS A 53 -7.00 21.03 4.52
CA LYS A 53 -6.86 21.86 5.71
C LYS A 53 -6.45 23.31 5.37
N ALA A 54 -5.57 23.49 4.40
CA ALA A 54 -5.05 24.80 3.98
C ALA A 54 -6.07 25.62 3.18
N GLY A 55 -6.83 24.97 2.29
CA GLY A 55 -7.93 25.59 1.56
C GLY A 55 -9.19 25.54 2.40
N LYS A 56 -9.59 26.65 3.04
CA LYS A 56 -10.84 26.82 3.81
C LYS A 56 -12.11 26.59 2.98
N ARG A 57 -12.36 25.36 2.51
CA ARG A 57 -13.64 24.91 1.96
C ARG A 57 -14.14 23.76 2.79
N GLU A 58 -15.43 23.80 3.13
CA GLU A 58 -16.16 22.68 3.74
C GLU A 58 -16.36 21.55 2.73
N THR A 59 -15.28 20.98 2.20
CA THR A 59 -15.32 19.64 1.63
C THR A 59 -15.42 18.68 2.80
N GLY A 60 -16.58 18.03 2.95
CA GLY A 60 -16.78 17.06 4.03
C GLY A 60 -15.64 16.05 4.09
N MET A 61 -15.17 15.73 5.30
CA MET A 61 -13.98 14.89 5.55
C MET A 61 -14.01 13.56 4.78
N ARG A 62 -15.20 13.00 4.59
CA ARG A 62 -15.40 11.80 3.79
C ARG A 62 -15.03 11.98 2.31
N ASN A 63 -15.30 13.14 1.71
CA ASN A 63 -14.88 13.41 0.33
C ASN A 63 -13.36 13.55 0.23
N VAL A 64 -12.72 14.19 1.22
CA VAL A 64 -11.26 14.29 1.31
C VAL A 64 -10.64 12.89 1.39
N TYR A 65 -11.17 12.06 2.27
CA TYR A 65 -10.76 10.66 2.42
C TYR A 65 -10.91 9.86 1.11
N CYS A 66 -12.09 9.90 0.48
CA CYS A 66 -12.31 9.18 -0.77
C CYS A 66 -11.37 9.67 -1.88
N THR A 67 -11.11 10.97 -1.94
CA THR A 67 -10.16 11.56 -2.89
C THR A 67 -8.74 11.09 -2.61
N ALA A 68 -8.32 11.10 -1.35
CA ALA A 68 -6.98 10.67 -0.95
C ALA A 68 -6.75 9.19 -1.30
N LEU A 69 -7.70 8.30 -0.97
CA LEU A 69 -7.55 6.90 -1.32
C LEU A 69 -7.52 6.66 -2.84
N GLN A 70 -8.30 7.43 -3.62
CA GLN A 70 -8.23 7.35 -5.08
C GLN A 70 -6.86 7.78 -5.62
N VAL A 71 -6.31 8.89 -5.11
CA VAL A 71 -4.94 9.34 -5.45
C VAL A 71 -3.93 8.24 -5.12
N PHE A 72 -4.10 7.60 -3.96
CA PHE A 72 -3.20 6.53 -3.53
C PHE A 72 -3.23 5.33 -4.47
N MET A 73 -4.43 4.82 -4.79
CA MET A 73 -4.59 3.70 -5.72
C MET A 73 -4.02 4.03 -7.11
N ASN A 74 -4.23 5.24 -7.61
CA ASN A 74 -3.68 5.67 -8.91
C ASN A 74 -2.15 5.74 -8.89
N CYS A 75 -1.56 6.24 -7.80
CA CYS A 75 -0.11 6.31 -7.67
C CYS A 75 0.54 4.91 -7.65
N LEU A 76 -0.07 3.96 -6.93
CA LEU A 76 0.41 2.58 -6.84
C LEU A 76 0.30 1.87 -8.20
N ASP A 77 -0.82 2.03 -8.91
CA ASP A 77 -0.99 1.50 -10.27
C ASP A 77 0.14 1.97 -11.21
N GLY A 78 0.44 3.28 -11.19
CA GLY A 78 1.55 3.85 -11.96
C GLY A 78 2.94 3.41 -11.51
N SER A 79 3.07 2.69 -10.38
CA SER A 79 4.34 2.28 -9.77
C SER A 79 4.65 0.79 -9.93
N LEU A 80 3.64 -0.08 -10.06
CA LEU A 80 3.82 -1.55 -10.04
C LEU A 80 4.74 -2.10 -11.15
N GLY A 81 4.87 -1.39 -12.28
CA GLY A 81 5.78 -1.75 -13.37
C GLY A 81 7.20 -1.18 -13.26
N ARG A 82 7.54 -0.45 -12.18
CA ARG A 82 8.81 0.29 -12.08
C ARG A 82 9.93 -0.48 -11.36
N CYS A 83 9.58 -1.38 -10.45
CA CYS A 83 10.54 -2.10 -9.61
C CYS A 83 10.49 -3.60 -9.93
N ILE A 84 11.47 -4.08 -10.70
CA ILE A 84 11.53 -5.48 -11.16
C ILE A 84 12.07 -6.37 -10.03
N GLY A 85 11.41 -7.50 -9.75
CA GLY A 85 11.88 -8.52 -8.81
C GLY A 85 11.53 -8.27 -7.34
N GLY A 86 10.85 -7.16 -7.03
CA GLY A 86 10.34 -6.82 -5.71
C GLY A 86 8.90 -7.33 -5.49
N SER A 87 8.54 -7.65 -4.26
CA SER A 87 7.17 -8.07 -3.89
C SER A 87 6.52 -7.16 -2.84
N TRP A 88 7.27 -6.22 -2.27
CA TRP A 88 6.79 -5.35 -1.23
C TRP A 88 5.80 -4.31 -1.76
N LEU A 89 6.14 -3.64 -2.87
CA LEU A 89 5.25 -2.69 -3.52
C LEU A 89 3.93 -3.36 -3.96
N GLN A 90 4.01 -4.62 -4.40
CA GLN A 90 2.84 -5.42 -4.76
C GLN A 90 1.95 -5.74 -3.55
N ASN A 91 2.54 -6.23 -2.46
CA ASN A 91 1.82 -6.50 -1.21
C ASN A 91 1.16 -5.23 -0.65
N TYR A 92 1.90 -4.13 -0.66
CA TYR A 92 1.42 -2.82 -0.24
C TYR A 92 0.22 -2.38 -1.10
N SER A 93 0.37 -2.47 -2.42
CA SER A 93 -0.69 -2.15 -3.39
C SER A 93 -1.93 -3.03 -3.21
N TYR A 94 -1.76 -4.31 -2.89
CA TYR A 94 -2.87 -5.22 -2.62
C TYR A 94 -3.67 -4.83 -1.38
N VAL A 95 -3.03 -4.42 -0.29
CA VAL A 95 -3.73 -3.94 0.91
C VAL A 95 -4.55 -2.68 0.59
N VAL A 96 -3.97 -1.73 -0.14
CA VAL A 96 -4.68 -0.49 -0.54
C VAL A 96 -5.83 -0.80 -1.51
N LEU A 97 -5.64 -1.74 -2.45
CA LEU A 97 -6.69 -2.20 -3.36
C LEU A 97 -7.87 -2.79 -2.58
N GLU A 98 -7.62 -3.74 -1.69
CA GLU A 98 -8.67 -4.37 -0.88
C GLU A 98 -9.42 -3.36 -0.02
N HIS A 99 -8.71 -2.37 0.52
CA HIS A 99 -9.31 -1.26 1.26
C HIS A 99 -10.24 -0.42 0.38
N GLY A 100 -9.82 -0.06 -0.83
CA GLY A 100 -10.67 0.64 -1.81
C GLY A 100 -11.87 -0.18 -2.30
N ILE A 101 -11.70 -1.51 -2.45
CA ILE A 101 -12.80 -2.43 -2.75
C ILE A 101 -13.83 -2.42 -1.61
N MET A 102 -13.37 -2.49 -0.36
CA MET A 102 -14.26 -2.45 0.81
C MET A 102 -15.01 -1.13 0.91
N ASP A 103 -14.31 0.00 0.73
CA ASP A 103 -14.92 1.32 0.72
C ASP A 103 -16.03 1.43 -0.33
N LYS A 104 -15.78 0.95 -1.54
CA LYS A 104 -16.77 0.96 -2.63
C LYS A 104 -17.97 0.06 -2.30
N LYS A 105 -17.71 -1.19 -1.89
CA LYS A 105 -18.76 -2.18 -1.63
C LYS A 105 -19.64 -1.83 -0.44
N CYS A 106 -19.05 -1.31 0.62
CA CYS A 106 -19.78 -0.85 1.79
C CYS A 106 -20.34 0.57 1.62
N GLY A 107 -20.10 1.19 0.47
CA GLY A 107 -20.67 2.48 0.08
C GLY A 107 -20.12 3.65 0.86
N VAL A 108 -18.89 3.55 1.39
CA VAL A 108 -18.12 4.68 1.97
C VAL A 108 -17.66 5.59 0.84
N CYS A 109 -17.03 5.02 -0.19
CA CYS A 109 -16.59 5.73 -1.40
C CYS A 109 -17.10 5.02 -2.65
N PRO A 110 -18.38 5.21 -3.02
CA PRO A 110 -19.03 4.43 -4.08
C PRO A 110 -18.42 4.65 -5.48
N HIS A 111 -17.68 5.74 -5.66
CA HIS A 111 -17.11 6.15 -6.95
C HIS A 111 -15.64 5.78 -7.12
N HIS A 112 -15.03 5.03 -6.19
CA HIS A 112 -13.66 4.56 -6.38
C HIS A 112 -13.52 3.74 -7.66
N ASN A 113 -12.47 4.04 -8.41
CA ASN A 113 -12.03 3.27 -9.57
C ASN A 113 -10.70 2.59 -9.24
N TYR A 114 -10.72 1.27 -9.21
CA TYR A 114 -9.56 0.43 -8.88
C TYR A 114 -9.27 -0.61 -9.96
N HIS A 115 -9.94 -0.54 -11.11
CA HIS A 115 -9.93 -1.63 -12.10
C HIS A 115 -8.56 -1.88 -12.72
N ASP A 116 -7.78 -0.83 -12.94
CA ASP A 116 -6.45 -0.96 -13.53
C ASP A 116 -5.46 -1.54 -12.52
N LEU A 117 -5.47 -1.06 -11.27
CA LEU A 117 -4.71 -1.61 -10.15
C LEU A 117 -5.05 -3.10 -9.92
N GLU A 118 -6.35 -3.44 -9.90
CA GLU A 118 -6.82 -4.82 -9.80
C GLU A 118 -6.30 -5.67 -10.96
N ARG A 119 -6.39 -5.17 -12.19
CA ARG A 119 -5.93 -5.91 -13.38
C ARG A 119 -4.43 -6.17 -13.31
N TRP A 120 -3.64 -5.19 -12.87
CA TRP A 120 -2.19 -5.31 -12.72
C TRP A 120 -1.84 -6.42 -11.74
N LEU A 121 -2.40 -6.35 -10.53
CA LEU A 121 -2.16 -7.32 -9.46
C LEU A 121 -2.67 -8.73 -9.80
N ARG A 122 -3.65 -8.85 -10.71
CA ARG A 122 -4.15 -10.15 -11.21
C ARG A 122 -3.32 -10.71 -12.38
N ARG A 123 -2.74 -9.85 -13.22
CA ARG A 123 -1.94 -10.27 -14.40
C ARG A 123 -0.59 -10.83 -14.02
N ASP A 124 0.06 -10.26 -13.00
CA ASP A 124 1.43 -10.63 -12.61
C ASP A 124 1.50 -11.95 -11.79
N GLY A 125 0.47 -12.80 -11.90
CA GLY A 125 0.63 -14.23 -11.66
C GLY A 125 0.83 -14.69 -10.22
N GLN A 126 0.49 -13.92 -9.18
CA GLN A 126 0.55 -14.46 -7.82
C GLN A 126 -0.73 -15.22 -7.43
N LYS A 127 -0.70 -16.53 -7.69
CA LYS A 127 -1.44 -17.53 -6.91
C LYS A 127 -1.24 -17.33 -5.40
N HIS A 128 -0.13 -16.71 -4.96
CA HIS A 128 0.15 -16.43 -3.55
C HIS A 128 -0.81 -15.42 -2.90
N LEU A 129 -1.10 -14.28 -3.56
CA LEU A 129 -2.06 -13.28 -3.04
C LEU A 129 -3.50 -13.79 -3.09
N GLN A 130 -3.85 -14.57 -4.12
CA GLN A 130 -5.14 -15.27 -4.21
C GLN A 130 -5.27 -16.42 -3.18
N SER A 131 -4.16 -17.10 -2.84
CA SER A 131 -4.13 -18.16 -1.82
C SER A 131 -4.30 -17.63 -0.39
N LEU A 132 -4.16 -16.32 -0.17
CA LEU A 132 -4.33 -15.72 1.15
C LEU A 132 -5.82 -15.66 1.59
N TYR A 133 -6.79 -16.09 0.78
CA TYR A 133 -8.23 -16.14 1.16
C TYR A 133 -8.85 -14.81 1.63
N PHE A 134 -8.14 -13.68 1.43
CA PHE A 134 -8.56 -12.38 1.95
C PHE A 134 -9.31 -11.49 0.96
N PHE A 135 -9.44 -11.92 -0.29
CA PHE A 135 -10.06 -11.12 -1.35
C PHE A 135 -11.54 -10.85 -1.05
N ALA A 136 -11.84 -9.62 -0.61
CA ALA A 136 -13.18 -9.14 -0.37
C ALA A 136 -13.95 -8.88 -1.68
N GLY A 137 -13.25 -8.80 -2.81
CA GLY A 137 -13.81 -8.45 -4.12
C GLY A 137 -14.90 -9.38 -4.67
N PHE A 138 -15.10 -10.59 -4.11
CA PHE A 138 -16.25 -11.44 -4.46
C PHE A 138 -17.43 -11.39 -3.48
N ASP A 139 -17.27 -10.84 -2.28
CA ASP A 139 -18.31 -10.91 -1.24
C ASP A 139 -19.25 -9.70 -1.26
N ILE A 140 -20.50 -9.87 -0.83
CA ILE A 140 -21.47 -8.77 -0.64
C ILE A 140 -21.17 -8.07 0.69
N CYS A 141 -21.27 -6.75 0.76
CA CYS A 141 -21.20 -6.01 2.03
C CYS A 141 -22.61 -5.87 2.65
N PRO A 142 -23.02 -6.74 3.60
CA PRO A 142 -24.30 -6.59 4.27
C PRO A 142 -24.32 -5.35 5.17
N LEU A 143 -25.52 -4.92 5.60
CA LEU A 143 -25.70 -3.74 6.45
C LEU A 143 -24.79 -3.76 7.70
N CYS A 144 -24.64 -4.91 8.36
CA CYS A 144 -23.77 -5.01 9.52
C CYS A 144 -22.29 -4.74 9.17
N ALA A 145 -21.81 -5.22 8.03
CA ALA A 145 -20.42 -5.03 7.59
C ALA A 145 -20.19 -3.57 7.19
N LYS A 146 -21.22 -2.95 6.60
CA LYS A 146 -21.23 -1.50 6.34
C LYS A 146 -21.10 -0.72 7.64
N VAL A 147 -21.85 -1.06 8.69
CA VAL A 147 -21.75 -0.40 9.99
C VAL A 147 -20.35 -0.55 10.59
N VAL A 148 -19.80 -1.77 10.63
CA VAL A 148 -18.42 -2.03 11.07
C VAL A 148 -17.43 -1.16 10.32
N HIS A 149 -17.49 -1.19 9.00
CA HIS A 149 -16.51 -0.49 8.16
C HIS A 149 -16.59 1.03 8.34
N ASN A 150 -17.80 1.60 8.41
CA ASN A 150 -17.97 3.03 8.66
C ASN A 150 -17.41 3.45 10.04
N ILE A 151 -17.59 2.63 11.09
CA ILE A 151 -17.02 2.89 12.42
C ILE A 151 -15.49 2.88 12.34
N CYS A 152 -14.89 1.89 11.69
CA CYS A 152 -13.44 1.81 11.59
C CYS A 152 -12.84 2.92 10.72
N VAL A 153 -13.50 3.29 9.61
CA VAL A 153 -13.10 4.47 8.81
C VAL A 153 -13.21 5.76 9.63
N ALA A 154 -14.23 5.91 10.49
CA ALA A 154 -14.32 7.07 11.37
C ALA A 154 -13.11 7.14 12.32
N HIS A 155 -12.70 6.02 12.93
CA HIS A 155 -11.50 5.96 13.77
C HIS A 155 -10.21 6.26 13.01
N PHE A 156 -10.10 5.84 11.74
CA PHE A 156 -8.99 6.21 10.87
C PHE A 156 -8.94 7.72 10.63
N LEU A 157 -10.09 8.38 10.49
CA LEU A 157 -10.15 9.80 10.15
C LEU A 157 -9.99 10.75 11.34
N GLU A 158 -10.03 10.24 12.58
CA GLU A 158 -10.01 11.06 13.80
C GLU A 158 -8.82 12.02 13.87
N LYS A 159 -7.60 11.57 13.55
CA LYS A 159 -6.38 12.39 13.64
C LYS A 159 -5.78 12.78 12.29
N MET A 160 -6.12 12.06 11.22
CA MET A 160 -5.78 12.45 9.84
C MET A 160 -6.14 13.91 9.54
N GLN A 161 -7.18 14.45 10.19
CA GLN A 161 -7.58 15.85 10.06
C GLN A 161 -6.56 16.85 10.65
N SER A 162 -5.90 16.47 11.73
CA SER A 162 -5.03 17.36 12.51
C SER A 162 -3.57 17.28 12.11
N ASP A 163 -3.04 16.07 11.90
CA ASP A 163 -1.59 15.82 11.80
C ASP A 163 -1.19 14.94 10.59
N ALA A 164 -2.16 14.41 9.83
CA ALA A 164 -1.92 13.47 8.73
C ALA A 164 -1.00 12.28 9.11
N ASN A 165 -1.06 11.85 10.38
CA ASN A 165 -0.25 10.74 10.88
C ASN A 165 -0.84 9.38 10.46
N ILE A 166 -0.45 8.94 9.27
CA ILE A 166 -0.93 7.68 8.66
C ILE A 166 -0.73 6.49 9.61
N CYS A 167 0.44 6.34 10.23
CA CYS A 167 0.76 5.12 10.99
C CYS A 167 -0.14 4.91 12.20
N HIS A 168 -0.35 5.97 12.98
CA HIS A 168 -1.24 5.91 14.14
C HIS A 168 -2.68 5.59 13.72
N ASP A 169 -3.12 6.18 12.61
CA ASP A 169 -4.50 6.03 12.15
C ASP A 169 -4.76 4.70 11.44
N VAL A 170 -3.76 4.17 10.70
CA VAL A 170 -3.76 2.79 10.20
C VAL A 170 -3.80 1.80 11.36
N GLN A 171 -2.99 1.99 12.41
CA GLN A 171 -3.04 1.11 13.58
C GLN A 171 -4.41 1.15 14.27
N LYS A 172 -5.01 2.33 14.44
CA LYS A 172 -6.38 2.46 14.96
C LYS A 172 -7.41 1.71 14.11
N PHE A 173 -7.28 1.81 12.78
CA PHE A 173 -8.16 1.12 11.86
C PHE A 173 -8.05 -0.41 12.00
N ILE A 174 -6.83 -0.94 12.05
CA ILE A 174 -6.55 -2.37 12.27
C ILE A 174 -7.17 -2.81 13.60
N ASN A 175 -6.88 -2.10 14.69
CA ASN A 175 -7.39 -2.42 16.03
C ASN A 175 -8.93 -2.38 16.10
N CYS A 176 -9.57 -1.52 15.30
CA CYS A 176 -11.04 -1.49 15.22
C CYS A 176 -11.61 -2.79 14.65
N TYR A 177 -11.02 -3.30 13.57
CA TYR A 177 -11.43 -4.57 12.97
C TYR A 177 -11.15 -5.77 13.87
N GLU A 178 -10.04 -5.75 14.61
CA GLU A 178 -9.71 -6.80 15.59
C GLU A 178 -10.72 -6.84 16.72
N LYS A 179 -11.06 -5.69 17.32
CA LYS A 179 -12.08 -5.62 18.37
C LYS A 179 -13.43 -6.14 17.91
N VAL A 180 -13.83 -5.86 16.68
CA VAL A 180 -15.06 -6.41 16.10
C VAL A 180 -14.97 -7.94 15.98
N GLY A 181 -13.82 -8.47 15.58
CA GLY A 181 -13.53 -9.90 15.52
C GLY A 181 -13.65 -10.59 16.88
N ASP A 182 -12.99 -10.02 17.89
CA ASP A 182 -12.84 -10.60 19.23
C ASP A 182 -14.11 -10.50 20.07
N ALA A 183 -14.93 -9.47 19.85
CA ALA A 183 -16.20 -9.28 20.56
C ALA A 183 -17.25 -10.36 20.25
N GLY A 184 -16.95 -11.34 19.39
CA GLY A 184 -17.87 -12.42 19.03
C GLY A 184 -19.13 -11.93 18.30
N TRP A 185 -19.10 -10.70 17.77
CA TRP A 185 -20.26 -10.09 17.14
C TRP A 185 -20.69 -10.89 15.91
N TYR A 186 -22.00 -11.10 15.70
CA TYR A 186 -22.51 -11.91 14.59
C TYR A 186 -21.97 -11.45 13.22
N CYS A 187 -21.64 -10.16 13.09
CA CYS A 187 -21.09 -9.61 11.86
C CYS A 187 -19.64 -10.03 11.61
N ALA A 188 -18.84 -10.29 12.64
CA ALA A 188 -17.47 -10.78 12.51
C ALA A 188 -17.40 -12.15 11.82
N ARG A 189 -18.47 -12.96 11.91
CA ARG A 189 -18.57 -14.25 11.22
C ARG A 189 -18.85 -14.11 9.72
N ARG A 190 -19.22 -12.91 9.24
CA ARG A 190 -19.44 -12.68 7.80
C ARG A 190 -18.10 -12.74 7.08
N LYS A 191 -18.08 -13.46 5.96
CA LYS A 191 -16.86 -13.73 5.17
C LYS A 191 -16.10 -12.44 4.84
N ILE A 192 -16.80 -11.41 4.34
CA ILE A 192 -16.18 -10.12 3.99
C ILE A 192 -15.49 -9.43 5.17
N VAL A 193 -16.11 -9.42 6.36
CA VAL A 193 -15.54 -8.80 7.57
C VAL A 193 -14.35 -9.61 8.06
N ARG A 194 -14.50 -10.94 8.10
CA ARG A 194 -13.42 -11.85 8.53
C ARG A 194 -12.22 -11.80 7.59
N SER A 195 -12.44 -11.85 6.28
CA SER A 195 -11.38 -11.82 5.27
C SER A 195 -10.64 -10.48 5.32
N PHE A 196 -11.36 -9.37 5.42
CA PHE A 196 -10.73 -8.06 5.51
C PHE A 196 -10.04 -7.82 6.85
N SER A 197 -10.62 -8.26 7.98
CA SER A 197 -9.96 -8.21 9.29
C SER A 197 -8.64 -9.01 9.29
N ASN A 198 -8.63 -10.20 8.69
CA ASN A 198 -7.40 -10.98 8.58
C ASN A 198 -6.35 -10.31 7.68
N LEU A 199 -6.78 -9.66 6.59
CA LEU A 199 -5.88 -8.86 5.74
C LEU A 199 -5.18 -7.77 6.55
N CYS A 200 -5.96 -6.98 7.30
CA CYS A 200 -5.46 -5.91 8.16
C CYS A 200 -4.43 -6.43 9.17
N ARG A 201 -4.74 -7.54 9.84
CA ARG A 201 -3.84 -8.15 10.83
C ARG A 201 -2.55 -8.71 10.22
N GLN A 202 -2.62 -9.36 9.06
CA GLN A 202 -1.44 -10.03 8.49
C GLN A 202 -0.56 -9.07 7.68
N LEU A 203 -1.15 -8.36 6.72
CA LEU A 203 -0.41 -7.50 5.81
C LEU A 203 -0.34 -6.06 6.32
N GLY A 204 -1.41 -5.53 6.91
CA GLY A 204 -1.42 -4.19 7.49
C GLY A 204 -0.40 -4.04 8.64
N GLU A 205 -0.37 -4.97 9.59
CA GLU A 205 0.66 -4.94 10.64
C GLU A 205 2.07 -5.14 10.09
N LYS A 206 2.24 -5.99 9.08
CA LYS A 206 3.55 -6.18 8.43
C LYS A 206 4.01 -4.86 7.80
N MET A 207 3.10 -4.08 7.21
CA MET A 207 3.42 -2.76 6.67
C MET A 207 3.88 -1.78 7.76
N LEU A 208 3.20 -1.77 8.91
CA LEU A 208 3.61 -0.92 10.04
C LEU A 208 4.99 -1.33 10.59
N ARG A 209 5.27 -2.62 10.73
CA ARG A 209 6.59 -3.10 11.18
C ARG A 209 7.72 -2.78 10.20
N GLU A 210 7.44 -2.76 8.90
CA GLU A 210 8.44 -2.38 7.90
C GLU A 210 8.71 -0.88 7.88
N ASP A 211 7.69 -0.05 8.16
CA ASP A 211 7.86 1.40 8.35
C ASP A 211 8.73 1.73 9.58
N GLU A 212 8.58 0.98 10.69
CA GLU A 212 9.46 1.15 11.86
C GLU A 212 10.94 0.92 11.54
N LYS A 213 11.24 -0.02 10.63
CA LYS A 213 12.60 -0.30 10.16
C LYS A 213 13.11 0.76 9.19
N HIS A 214 12.22 1.31 8.37
CA HIS A 214 12.52 2.29 7.33
C HIS A 214 11.73 3.57 7.57
N ARG A 215 12.15 4.35 8.59
CA ARG A 215 11.46 5.59 8.99
C ARG A 215 11.21 6.50 7.79
N GLY A 216 9.99 7.04 7.68
CA GLY A 216 9.62 7.93 6.57
C GLY A 216 8.81 7.26 5.48
N LEU A 217 8.42 5.98 5.62
CA LEU A 217 7.77 5.22 4.55
C LEU A 217 6.27 5.49 4.52
N MET A 218 5.62 5.42 5.68
CA MET A 218 4.22 5.67 5.96
C MET A 218 4.05 6.86 6.92
N CYS A 219 4.86 6.95 7.97
CA CYS A 219 4.99 8.15 8.81
C CYS A 219 6.22 8.92 8.34
#